data_AF-A0A5K1AV85-F1
#
_entry.id   AF-A0A5K1AV85-F1
#
_cell.length_a   1.000
_cell.length_b   1.000
_cell.length_c   1.000
_cell.angle_alpha   90.00
_cell.angle_beta   90.00
_cell.angle_gamma   90.00
#
_symmetry.space_group_name_H-M   'P 1'
#
loop_
_entity.id
_entity.type
_entity.pdbx_description
1 polymer ?
#
loop_
_entity_poly.entity_id
_entity_poly.type
_entity_poly.pdbx_seq_one_letter_code
_entity_poly.pdbx_strand_id
1 'polypeptide(L)' 'GFQEFGLLERLGEGKKTTAIIGEVADDLNLDLVVLSMESIHSKHVDGNLLAEFIPCPVLLLPL' A
#
# COMPACT_ATOMS: atom_id res chain seq x y z
N GLY A 1 -17.27 7.83 10.77
CA GLY A 1 -15.86 7.77 11.16
C GLY A 1 -15.42 6.32 11.11
N PHE A 2 -14.14 6.05 10.84
CA PHE A 2 -13.59 4.70 10.94
C PHE A 2 -13.57 4.24 12.39
N GLN A 3 -13.84 2.96 12.62
CA GLN A 3 -13.72 2.30 13.93
C GLN A 3 -12.62 1.23 13.80
N GLU A 4 -11.92 0.92 14.88
CA GLU A 4 -10.89 -0.14 14.93
C GLU A 4 -9.71 0.06 13.97
N PHE A 5 -9.07 1.23 14.02
CA PHE A 5 -7.83 1.49 13.26
C PHE A 5 -6.58 1.21 14.10
N GLY A 6 -5.54 0.71 13.44
CA GLY A 6 -4.19 0.56 14.00
C GLY A 6 -3.18 1.34 13.17
N LEU A 7 -2.20 1.97 13.83
CA LEU A 7 -1.03 2.52 13.16
C LEU A 7 0.05 1.44 13.08
N LEU A 8 0.60 1.22 11.88
CA LEU A 8 1.72 0.31 11.67
C LEU A 8 2.91 1.11 11.15
N GLU A 9 4.05 1.00 11.83
CA GLU A 9 5.33 1.51 11.34
C GLU A 9 6.23 0.33 10.98
N ARG A 10 6.65 0.25 9.72
CA ARG A 10 7.61 -0.75 9.22
C ARG A 10 8.80 -0.01 8.64
N LEU A 11 9.97 -0.19 9.25
CA LEU A 11 11.22 0.28 8.66
C LEU A 11 11.50 -0.55 7.40
N GLY A 12 11.62 0.12 6.25
CA GLY A 12 12.00 -0.53 5.01
C GLY A 12 13.44 -0.99 5.10
N GLU A 13 13.67 -2.29 5.29
CA GLU A 13 14.98 -2.95 5.34
C GLU A 13 15.67 -2.95 3.95
N GLY A 14 15.73 -1.80 3.27
CA GLY A 14 16.18 -1.67 1.88
C GLY A 14 15.15 -2.13 0.84
N LYS A 15 13.97 -2.59 1.25
CA LYS A 15 12.87 -2.96 0.33
C LYS A 15 12.20 -1.72 -0.25
N LYS A 16 11.73 -1.83 -1.50
CA LYS A 16 10.89 -0.80 -2.14
C LYS A 16 9.59 -0.65 -1.34
N THR A 17 9.11 0.59 -1.19
CA THR A 17 7.85 0.90 -0.49
C THR A 17 6.69 0.01 -0.94
N THR A 18 6.56 -0.22 -2.25
CA THR A 18 5.49 -1.08 -2.80
C THR A 18 5.53 -2.51 -2.29
N ALA A 19 6.72 -3.08 -2.11
CA ALA A 19 6.87 -4.45 -1.59
C ALA A 19 6.40 -4.54 -0.13
N ILE A 20 6.70 -3.51 0.66
CA ILE A 20 6.26 -3.44 2.06
C ILE A 20 4.73 -3.37 2.14
N ILE A 21 4.08 -2.59 1.25
CA ILE A 21 2.61 -2.53 1.19
C ILE A 21 2.02 -3.91 0.86
N GLY A 22 2.61 -4.63 -0.09
CA GLY A 22 2.19 -5.99 -0.43
C GLY A 22 2.34 -6.98 0.72
N GLU A 23 3.50 -6.97 1.39
CA GLU A 23 3.77 -7.81 2.57
C GLU A 23 2.76 -7.53 3.70
N VAL A 24 2.48 -6.27 3.99
CA VAL A 24 1.49 -5.91 5.03
C VAL A 24 0.07 -6.32 4.61
N ALA A 25 -0.28 -6.17 3.34
CA ALA A 25 -1.58 -6.58 2.83
C ALA A 25 -1.79 -8.10 2.92
N ASP A 26 -0.74 -8.88 2.69
CA ASP A 26 -0.74 -10.34 2.83
C ASP A 26 -0.78 -10.76 4.30
N ASP A 27 0.13 -10.24 5.14
CA ASP A 27 0.25 -10.57 6.57
C ASP A 27 -1.05 -10.31 7.34
N LEU A 28 -1.73 -9.21 7.02
CA LEU A 28 -2.99 -8.81 7.66
C LEU A 28 -4.22 -9.30 6.90
N ASN A 29 -4.03 -10.02 5.80
CA ASN A 29 -5.06 -10.58 4.95
C ASN A 29 -6.13 -9.53 4.55
N LEU A 30 -5.66 -8.37 4.08
CA LEU A 30 -6.49 -7.21 3.75
C LEU A 30 -7.34 -7.45 2.50
N ASP A 31 -8.62 -7.06 2.55
CA ASP A 31 -9.53 -7.15 1.38
C ASP A 31 -9.39 -5.95 0.41
N LEU A 32 -8.80 -4.84 0.84
CA LEU A 32 -8.69 -3.60 0.05
C LEU A 32 -7.50 -2.75 0.52
N VAL A 33 -6.73 -2.23 -0.44
CA VAL A 33 -5.71 -1.19 -0.20
C VAL A 33 -6.20 0.14 -0.77
N VAL A 34 -6.19 1.21 0.04
CA VAL A 34 -6.55 2.56 -0.41
C VAL A 34 -5.31 3.45 -0.37
N LEU A 35 -4.98 4.09 -1.49
CA LEU A 35 -3.79 4.94 -1.63
C LEU A 35 -4.12 6.24 -2.36
N SER A 36 -3.43 7.32 -2.02
CA SER A 36 -3.48 8.56 -2.82
C SER A 36 -2.71 8.38 -4.13
N MET A 37 -3.25 8.91 -5.24
CA MET A 37 -2.49 9.01 -6.50
C MET A 37 -1.19 9.80 -6.36
N GLU A 38 -1.11 10.73 -5.40
CA GLU A 38 0.10 11.52 -5.14
C GLU A 38 1.31 10.63 -4.82
N SER A 39 1.11 9.54 -4.09
CA SER A 39 2.19 8.60 -3.73
C SER A 39 2.83 7.96 -4.95
N ILE A 40 2.06 7.77 -6.03
CA ILE A 40 2.55 7.26 -7.31
C ILE A 40 3.21 8.39 -8.12
N HIS A 41 2.56 9.56 -8.21
CA HIS A 41 3.11 10.70 -8.96
C HIS A 41 4.45 11.18 -8.41
N SER A 42 4.58 11.21 -7.08
CA SER A 42 5.81 11.56 -6.36
C SER A 42 6.84 10.42 -6.35
N LYS A 43 6.56 9.30 -7.03
CA LYS A 43 7.43 8.11 -7.17
C LYS A 43 7.82 7.44 -5.85
N HIS A 44 7.08 7.69 -4.77
CA HIS A 44 7.27 6.98 -3.49
C HIS A 44 6.80 5.53 -3.60
N VAL A 45 5.79 5.30 -4.44
CA VAL A 45 5.22 3.98 -4.73
C VAL A 45 5.26 3.76 -6.24
N ASP A 46 5.76 2.61 -6.66
CA ASP A 46 5.76 2.21 -8.06
C ASP A 46 4.39 1.61 -8.41
N GLY A 47 3.68 2.24 -9.35
CA GLY A 47 2.35 1.83 -9.78
C GLY A 47 2.32 0.50 -10.52
N ASN A 48 3.38 0.14 -11.24
CA ASN A 48 3.46 -1.15 -11.93
C ASN A 48 3.61 -2.27 -10.91
N LEU A 49 4.49 -2.07 -9.93
CA LEU A 49 4.68 -3.03 -8.84
C LEU A 49 3.41 -3.16 -7.98
N LEU A 50 2.62 -2.09 -7.82
CA LEU A 50 1.34 -2.18 -7.10
C LEU A 50 0.40 -3.16 -7.78
N ALA A 51 0.27 -3.07 -9.10
CA ALA A 51 -0.59 -3.96 -9.88
C ALA A 51 -0.10 -5.42 -9.90
N GLU A 52 1.21 -5.62 -9.77
CA GLU A 52 1.83 -6.95 -9.83
C GLU A 52 1.87 -7.66 -8.46
N PHE A 53 2.07 -6.92 -7.36
CA PHE A 53 2.43 -7.52 -6.06
C PHE A 53 1.42 -7.32 -4.94
N ILE A 54 0.37 -6.51 -5.10
CA ILE A 54 -0.65 -6.38 -4.05
C ILE A 54 -1.65 -7.54 -4.16
N PRO A 55 -1.88 -8.32 -3.08
CA PRO A 55 -2.72 -9.52 -3.10
C PRO A 55 -4.23 -9.22 -3.11
N CYS A 56 -4.64 -7.95 -3.17
CA CYS A 56 -6.02 -7.51 -3.12
C CYS A 56 -6.27 -6.25 -3.98
N PRO A 57 -7.53 -5.88 -4.24
CA PRO A 57 -7.85 -4.66 -4.99
C PRO A 57 -7.20 -3.41 -4.39
N VAL A 58 -6.78 -2.50 -5.27
CA VAL A 58 -6.23 -1.19 -4.90
C VAL A 58 -7.19 -0.09 -5.38
N LEU A 59 -7.67 0.74 -4.45
CA LEU A 59 -8.42 1.96 -4.75
C LEU A 59 -7.47 3.16 -4.70
N LEU A 60 -7.28 3.80 -5.85
CA LEU A 60 -6.52 5.04 -5.95
C LEU A 60 -7.46 6.24 -5.82
N LEU A 61 -7.30 7.01 -4.75
CA LEU A 61 -8.02 8.25 -4.56
C LEU A 61 -7.38 9.35 -5.43
N PRO A 62 -8.17 10.02 -6.28
CA PRO A 62 -7.68 11.18 -7.02
C PRO A 62 -7.34 12.31 -6.05
N LEU A 63 -6.49 13.23 -6.54
CA LEU A 63 -6.16 14.48 -5.88
C LEU A 63 -7.41 15.37 -5.73
#